data_AF-A0A530GKA6-F1
#
_entry.id   AF-A0A530GKA6-F1
#
_cell.length_a   1.000
_cell.length_b   1.000
_cell.length_c   1.000
_cell.angle_alpha   90.00
_cell.angle_beta   90.00
_cell.angle_gamma   90.00
#
_symmetry.space_group_name_H-M   'P 1'
#
loop_
_entity.id
_entity.type
_entity.pdbx_description
1 polymer ?
#
loop_
_entity_poly.entity_id
_entity_poly.type
_entity_poly.pdbx_seq_one_letter_code
_entity_poly.pdbx_strand_id
1 'polypeptide(L)'
;VDILLREGVPITPQVKEHLWSALTSLSSAPVQERTLTGLTVLLQSSPLKQALRPYCIGGPFGRLLDAEHERLGEASVQAFETEGLIGTGAAPAVLAYLFHRIEQRMDGRPTLLIIDEGWLALDDGGFADQLREWLKTLRKKNASVIFATQSLSDIDGSRIAPAIVE
;
A
#
# COMPACT_ATOMS: atom_id res chain seq x y z
N VAL A 1 1.27 1.63 9.27
CA VAL A 1 1.74 2.71 10.19
C VAL A 1 1.62 4.06 9.50
N ASP A 2 1.95 4.14 8.21
CA ASP A 2 1.91 5.39 7.44
C ASP A 2 0.53 6.01 7.32
N ILE A 3 -0.55 5.22 7.24
CA ILE A 3 -1.93 5.72 7.28
C ILE A 3 -2.17 6.57 8.54
N LEU A 4 -1.76 6.06 9.71
CA LEU A 4 -1.99 6.76 10.98
C LEU A 4 -1.13 8.02 11.10
N LEU A 5 0.13 7.97 10.64
CA LEU A 5 1.01 9.13 10.63
C LEU A 5 0.49 10.24 9.71
N ARG A 6 -0.05 9.88 8.54
CA ARG A 6 -0.66 10.84 7.59
C ARG A 6 -1.92 11.50 8.16
N GLU A 7 -2.67 10.79 8.98
CA GLU A 7 -3.83 11.32 9.71
C GLU A 7 -3.43 12.05 11.02
N GLY A 8 -2.13 12.30 11.24
CA GLY A 8 -1.62 13.04 12.39
C GLY A 8 -1.64 12.27 13.71
N VAL A 9 -1.83 10.94 13.68
CA VAL A 9 -1.82 10.12 14.89
C VAL A 9 -0.38 9.66 15.19
N PRO A 10 0.23 10.13 16.30
CA PRO A 10 1.57 9.73 16.67
C PRO A 10 1.60 8.26 17.10
N ILE A 11 2.66 7.55 16.69
CA ILE A 11 2.81 6.12 16.96
C ILE A 11 3.44 5.90 18.34
N THR A 12 2.61 5.97 19.37
CA THR A 12 3.00 5.71 20.76
C THR A 12 2.93 4.21 21.10
N PRO A 13 3.56 3.75 22.20
CA PRO A 13 3.38 2.38 22.69
C PRO A 13 1.90 2.01 22.91
N GLN A 14 1.10 2.94 23.46
CA GLN A 14 -0.33 2.74 23.68
C GLN A 14 -1.11 2.58 22.36
N VAL A 15 -0.77 3.36 21.33
CA VAL A 15 -1.36 3.18 19.98
C VAL A 15 -1.04 1.80 19.43
N LYS A 16 0.21 1.33 19.58
CA LYS A 16 0.61 -0.01 19.15
C LYS A 16 -0.16 -1.10 19.91
N GLU A 17 -0.35 -0.94 21.21
CA GLU A 17 -1.12 -1.88 22.04
C GLU A 17 -2.58 -1.95 21.62
N HIS A 18 -3.25 -0.81 21.39
CA HIS A 18 -4.62 -0.79 20.88
C HIS A 18 -4.76 -1.48 19.52
N LEU A 19 -3.82 -1.21 18.60
CA LEU A 19 -3.81 -1.86 17.28
C LEU A 19 -3.57 -3.36 17.39
N TRP A 20 -2.59 -3.77 18.20
CA TRP A 20 -2.24 -5.16 18.40
C TRP A 20 -3.41 -5.96 18.99
N SER A 21 -4.04 -5.42 20.02
CA SER A 21 -5.22 -6.02 20.64
C SER A 21 -6.36 -6.17 19.63
N ALA A 22 -6.70 -5.09 18.90
CA ALA A 22 -7.77 -5.12 17.91
C ALA A 22 -7.49 -6.08 16.74
N LEU A 23 -6.26 -6.12 16.23
CA LEU A 23 -5.84 -7.06 15.19
C LEU A 23 -5.89 -8.52 15.67
N THR A 24 -5.47 -8.76 16.92
CA THR A 24 -5.53 -10.10 17.53
C THR A 24 -6.98 -10.55 17.65
N SER A 25 -7.88 -9.69 18.13
CA SER A 25 -9.31 -9.98 18.17
C SER A 25 -9.91 -10.17 16.77
N LEU A 26 -9.53 -9.36 15.79
CA LEU A 26 -10.02 -9.49 14.42
C LEU A 26 -9.58 -10.81 13.78
N SER A 27 -8.39 -11.31 14.13
CA SER A 27 -7.86 -12.55 13.58
C SER A 27 -8.70 -13.79 13.93
N SER A 28 -9.48 -13.76 15.02
CA SER A 28 -10.41 -14.83 15.37
C SER A 28 -11.77 -14.72 14.68
N ALA A 29 -12.09 -13.58 14.07
CA ALA A 29 -13.32 -13.39 13.31
C ALA A 29 -13.31 -14.21 12.00
N PRO A 30 -14.49 -14.53 11.41
CA PRO A 30 -14.60 -15.06 10.06
C PRO A 30 -13.82 -14.22 9.05
N VAL A 31 -13.24 -14.86 8.03
CA VAL A 31 -12.36 -14.18 7.06
C VAL A 31 -13.04 -12.98 6.39
N GLN A 32 -14.32 -13.08 6.11
CA GLN A 32 -15.14 -12.04 5.47
C GLN A 32 -15.31 -10.80 6.34
N GLU A 33 -15.14 -10.93 7.66
CA GLU A 33 -15.24 -9.82 8.62
C GLU A 33 -13.88 -9.17 8.91
N ARG A 34 -12.77 -9.73 8.38
CA ARG A 34 -11.39 -9.24 8.60
C ARG A 34 -11.08 -8.06 7.69
N THR A 35 -11.86 -7.00 7.85
CA THR A 35 -11.82 -5.80 7.01
C THR A 35 -11.38 -4.57 7.81
N LEU A 36 -11.17 -3.42 7.17
CA LEU A 36 -10.82 -2.18 7.89
C LEU A 36 -12.01 -1.66 8.71
N THR A 37 -13.23 -1.83 8.22
CA THR A 37 -14.45 -1.59 9.02
C THR A 37 -14.49 -2.53 10.22
N GLY A 38 -14.24 -3.82 10.03
CA GLY A 38 -14.18 -4.80 11.13
C GLY A 38 -13.13 -4.44 12.19
N LEU A 39 -11.92 -4.06 11.76
CA LEU A 39 -10.86 -3.57 12.66
C LEU A 39 -11.32 -2.35 13.47
N THR A 40 -11.97 -1.39 12.81
CA THR A 40 -12.42 -0.13 13.42
C THR A 40 -13.49 -0.35 14.49
N VAL A 41 -14.34 -1.37 14.33
CA VAL A 41 -15.32 -1.76 15.36
C VAL A 41 -14.59 -2.20 16.65
N LEU A 42 -13.56 -3.03 16.51
CA LEU A 42 -12.81 -3.63 17.63
C LEU A 42 -11.82 -2.67 18.30
N LEU A 43 -11.41 -1.61 17.61
CA LEU A 43 -10.49 -0.62 18.18
C LEU A 43 -11.08 0.06 19.42
N GLN A 44 -10.27 0.20 20.48
CA GLN A 44 -10.67 0.89 21.72
C GLN A 44 -10.08 2.30 21.81
N SER A 45 -10.02 3.02 20.69
CA SER A 45 -9.43 4.36 20.62
C SER A 45 -10.13 5.23 19.59
N SER A 46 -10.80 6.29 20.04
CA SER A 46 -11.52 7.23 19.16
C SER A 46 -10.60 7.88 18.10
N PRO A 47 -9.39 8.38 18.45
CA PRO A 47 -8.47 8.92 17.44
C PRO A 47 -8.08 7.91 16.36
N LEU A 48 -7.85 6.64 16.73
CA LEU A 48 -7.53 5.60 15.74
C LEU A 48 -8.71 5.28 14.83
N LYS A 49 -9.93 5.22 15.38
CA LYS A 49 -11.13 5.04 14.57
C LYS A 49 -11.32 6.17 13.59
N GLN A 50 -11.10 7.41 14.03
CA GLN A 50 -11.24 8.59 13.17
C GLN A 50 -10.21 8.57 12.03
N ALA A 51 -8.97 8.20 12.31
CA ALA A 51 -7.91 8.08 11.30
C ALA A 51 -8.18 6.98 10.27
N LEU A 52 -8.80 5.86 10.66
CA LEU A 52 -9.13 4.77 9.71
C LEU A 52 -10.45 4.98 8.97
N ARG A 53 -11.33 5.86 9.47
CA ARG A 53 -12.65 6.13 8.90
C ARG A 53 -12.65 6.43 7.39
N PRO A 54 -11.69 7.19 6.82
CA PRO A 54 -11.68 7.45 5.38
C PRO A 54 -11.62 6.19 4.52
N TYR A 55 -10.96 5.14 5.03
CA TYR A 55 -10.76 3.86 4.36
C TYR A 55 -11.84 2.83 4.67
N CYS A 56 -12.75 3.12 5.61
CA CYS A 56 -13.85 2.23 5.94
C CYS A 56 -15.01 2.37 4.93
N ILE A 57 -15.90 1.38 4.86
CA ILE A 57 -17.16 1.46 4.12
C ILE A 57 -17.91 2.75 4.51
N GLY A 58 -18.33 3.52 3.50
CA GLY A 58 -18.98 4.84 3.67
C GLY A 58 -18.01 6.02 3.82
N GLY A 59 -16.70 5.77 3.90
CA GLY A 59 -15.66 6.79 3.77
C GLY A 59 -15.30 7.08 2.30
N PRO A 60 -14.62 8.21 2.01
CA PRO A 60 -14.21 8.61 0.66
C PRO A 60 -13.35 7.56 -0.07
N PHE A 61 -12.61 6.72 0.67
CA PHE A 61 -11.73 5.68 0.13
C PHE A 61 -12.20 4.26 0.46
N GLY A 62 -13.41 4.10 0.99
CA GLY A 62 -13.93 2.81 1.48
C GLY A 62 -13.91 1.70 0.44
N ARG A 63 -14.05 2.05 -0.84
CA ARG A 63 -14.02 1.08 -1.95
C ARG A 63 -12.63 0.50 -2.27
N LEU A 64 -11.55 1.08 -1.73
CA LEU A 64 -10.18 0.78 -2.16
C LEU A 64 -9.53 -0.35 -1.36
N LEU A 65 -9.69 -0.33 -0.03
CA LEU A 65 -8.97 -1.23 0.89
C LEU A 65 -9.89 -1.97 1.86
N ASP A 66 -11.21 -1.77 1.79
CA ASP A 66 -12.17 -2.34 2.72
C ASP A 66 -13.23 -3.16 1.98
N ALA A 67 -13.04 -4.48 2.00
CA ALA A 67 -13.91 -5.43 1.33
C ALA A 67 -13.89 -6.78 2.06
N GLU A 68 -15.00 -7.50 2.00
CA GLU A 68 -15.10 -8.87 2.52
C GLU A 68 -14.20 -9.85 1.75
N HIS A 69 -13.92 -9.54 0.48
CA HIS A 69 -13.11 -10.36 -0.38
C HIS A 69 -12.21 -9.54 -1.29
N GLU A 70 -10.96 -9.99 -1.42
CA GLU A 70 -10.02 -9.46 -2.40
C GLU A 70 -10.28 -10.06 -3.80
N ARG A 71 -10.08 -9.24 -4.84
CA ARG A 71 -10.33 -9.59 -6.26
C ARG A 71 -9.21 -9.12 -7.19
N LEU A 72 -7.95 -9.44 -6.87
CA LEU A 72 -6.83 -9.08 -7.75
C LEU A 72 -6.76 -9.94 -9.04
N GLY A 73 -7.35 -11.15 -9.04
CA GLY A 73 -7.30 -12.10 -10.15
C GLY A 73 -6.01 -12.95 -10.15
N GLU A 74 -5.93 -14.01 -10.95
CA GLU A 74 -4.82 -14.99 -10.95
C GLU A 74 -4.19 -15.16 -12.35
N ALA A 75 -4.44 -14.23 -13.26
CA ALA A 75 -3.91 -14.27 -14.62
C ALA A 75 -2.39 -14.04 -14.64
N SER A 76 -1.71 -14.58 -15.67
CA SER A 76 -0.27 -14.35 -15.89
C SER A 76 0.06 -12.89 -16.26
N VAL A 77 -0.93 -12.16 -16.78
CA VAL A 77 -0.85 -10.74 -17.09
C VAL A 77 -1.96 -10.04 -16.33
N GLN A 78 -1.59 -9.08 -15.50
CA GLN A 78 -2.51 -8.28 -14.69
C GLN A 78 -2.19 -6.80 -14.87
N ALA A 79 -3.23 -5.99 -14.99
CA ALA A 79 -3.12 -4.54 -15.03
C ALA A 79 -3.93 -3.97 -13.86
N PHE A 80 -3.33 -3.04 -13.12
CA PHE A 80 -3.99 -2.28 -12.07
C PHE A 80 -4.14 -0.85 -12.55
N GLU A 81 -5.38 -0.44 -12.85
CA GLU A 81 -5.68 0.94 -13.21
C GLU A 81 -5.53 1.83 -11.96
N THR A 82 -4.77 2.92 -12.11
CA THR A 82 -4.47 3.85 -11.02
C THR A 82 -4.85 5.30 -11.37
N GLU A 83 -5.48 5.53 -12.52
CA GLU A 83 -6.08 6.80 -12.86
C GLU A 83 -7.08 7.23 -11.77
N GLY A 84 -6.96 8.48 -11.32
CA GLY A 84 -7.75 9.03 -10.23
C GLY A 84 -7.39 8.51 -8.83
N LEU A 85 -6.44 7.58 -8.69
CA LEU A 85 -5.82 7.22 -7.41
C LEU A 85 -4.64 8.13 -7.10
N ILE A 86 -3.78 8.37 -8.09
CA ILE A 86 -2.60 9.21 -7.95
C ILE A 86 -3.02 10.64 -7.55
N GLY A 87 -2.32 11.22 -6.57
CA GLY A 87 -2.65 12.53 -5.99
C GLY A 87 -3.72 12.50 -4.89
N THR A 88 -4.37 11.36 -4.65
CA THR A 88 -5.27 11.19 -3.50
C THR A 88 -4.49 10.82 -2.23
N GLY A 89 -5.04 11.14 -1.06
CA GLY A 89 -4.47 10.72 0.22
C GLY A 89 -4.36 9.20 0.43
N ALA A 90 -5.13 8.41 -0.34
CA ALA A 90 -5.12 6.96 -0.28
C ALA A 90 -4.05 6.29 -1.15
N ALA A 91 -3.48 7.00 -2.13
CA ALA A 91 -2.55 6.42 -3.10
C ALA A 91 -1.41 5.63 -2.45
N PRO A 92 -0.71 6.16 -1.43
CA PRO A 92 0.40 5.44 -0.80
C PRO A 92 -0.04 4.15 -0.11
N ALA A 93 -1.21 4.15 0.54
CA ALA A 93 -1.73 2.97 1.22
C ALA A 93 -2.15 1.88 0.23
N VAL A 94 -2.82 2.28 -0.87
CA VAL A 94 -3.28 1.36 -1.92
C VAL A 94 -2.10 0.76 -2.67
N LEU A 95 -1.17 1.60 -3.13
CA LEU A 95 0.03 1.13 -3.82
C LEU A 95 0.83 0.21 -2.90
N ALA A 96 0.98 0.56 -1.63
CA ALA A 96 1.72 -0.30 -0.71
C ALA A 96 1.09 -1.69 -0.51
N TYR A 97 -0.24 -1.75 -0.47
CA TYR A 97 -0.95 -3.02 -0.43
C TYR A 97 -0.78 -3.82 -1.73
N LEU A 98 -0.89 -3.17 -2.90
CA LEU A 98 -0.68 -3.83 -4.20
C LEU A 98 0.72 -4.44 -4.31
N PHE A 99 1.77 -3.68 -3.95
CA PHE A 99 3.14 -4.20 -3.95
C PHE A 99 3.31 -5.37 -2.98
N HIS A 100 2.73 -5.31 -1.78
CA HIS A 100 2.74 -6.42 -0.83
C HIS A 100 2.13 -7.70 -1.43
N ARG A 101 1.00 -7.57 -2.15
CA ARG A 101 0.32 -8.71 -2.80
C ARG A 101 1.06 -9.24 -4.02
N ILE A 102 1.64 -8.36 -4.83
CA ILE A 102 2.49 -8.72 -5.97
C ILE A 102 3.71 -9.50 -5.47
N GLU A 103 4.38 -9.00 -4.44
CA GLU A 103 5.54 -9.64 -3.85
C GLU A 103 5.22 -11.06 -3.31
N GLN A 104 4.06 -11.26 -2.69
CA GLN A 104 3.63 -12.57 -2.16
C GLN A 104 3.39 -13.61 -3.26
N ARG A 105 3.09 -13.18 -4.49
CA ARG A 105 2.85 -14.07 -5.63
C ARG A 105 4.11 -14.50 -6.36
N MET A 106 5.24 -13.86 -6.07
CA MET A 106 6.52 -14.21 -6.68
C MET A 106 7.05 -15.51 -6.09
N ASP A 107 6.90 -16.58 -6.87
CA ASP A 107 7.31 -17.96 -6.55
C ASP A 107 8.69 -18.34 -7.14
N GLY A 108 9.43 -17.35 -7.67
CA GLY A 108 10.75 -17.52 -8.29
C GLY A 108 10.72 -17.58 -9.82
N ARG A 109 9.53 -17.66 -10.43
CA ARG A 109 9.40 -17.50 -11.89
C ARG A 109 9.80 -16.07 -12.32
N PRO A 110 10.46 -15.92 -13.49
CA PRO A 110 10.76 -14.61 -14.04
C PRO A 110 9.49 -13.77 -14.12
N THR A 111 9.48 -12.63 -13.42
CA THR A 111 8.30 -11.76 -13.33
C THR A 111 8.67 -10.36 -13.81
N LEU A 112 7.84 -9.79 -14.68
CA LEU A 112 7.99 -8.42 -15.14
C LEU A 112 6.96 -7.53 -14.43
N LEU A 113 7.42 -6.51 -13.71
CA LEU A 113 6.58 -5.48 -13.12
C LEU A 113 6.78 -4.18 -13.88
N ILE A 114 5.73 -3.70 -14.55
CA ILE A 114 5.76 -2.43 -15.27
C ILE A 114 5.04 -1.38 -14.43
N ILE A 115 5.71 -0.26 -14.19
CA ILE A 115 5.18 0.90 -13.49
C ILE A 115 5.15 2.05 -14.49
N ASP A 116 3.95 2.47 -14.88
CA ASP A 116 3.73 3.53 -15.88
C ASP A 116 3.32 4.82 -15.19
N GLU A 117 4.12 5.89 -15.35
CA GLU A 117 3.92 7.28 -14.87
C GLU A 117 3.56 7.49 -13.38
N GLY A 118 3.34 6.42 -12.62
CA GLY A 118 2.95 6.43 -11.22
C GLY A 118 4.10 6.77 -10.28
N TRP A 119 5.29 7.01 -10.82
CA TRP A 119 6.48 7.33 -10.04
C TRP A 119 6.49 8.80 -9.57
N LEU A 120 5.77 9.71 -10.26
CA LEU A 120 5.52 11.09 -9.81
C LEU A 120 4.73 11.17 -8.49
N ALA A 121 3.91 10.16 -8.20
CA ALA A 121 3.19 10.05 -6.92
C ALA A 121 4.11 9.70 -5.74
N LEU A 122 5.37 9.35 -6.01
CA LEU A 122 6.31 8.75 -5.05
C LEU A 122 7.26 9.78 -4.42
N ASP A 123 7.26 11.03 -4.90
CA ASP A 123 8.12 12.10 -4.35
C ASP A 123 7.71 12.55 -2.93
N ASP A 124 6.59 12.00 -2.46
CA ASP A 124 6.10 12.07 -1.09
C ASP A 124 6.96 11.15 -0.20
N GLY A 125 7.97 11.73 0.45
CA GLY A 125 9.21 11.09 0.91
C GLY A 125 9.14 9.73 1.62
N GLY A 126 8.05 9.38 2.30
CA GLY A 126 7.91 8.07 2.95
C GLY A 126 7.70 6.91 1.96
N PHE A 127 7.04 7.16 0.83
CA PHE A 127 6.74 6.10 -0.13
C PHE A 127 7.89 5.83 -1.11
N ALA A 128 8.67 6.85 -1.48
CA ALA A 128 9.93 6.68 -2.22
C ALA A 128 10.89 5.70 -1.53
N ASP A 129 11.11 5.88 -0.22
CA ASP A 129 12.02 5.02 0.55
C ASP A 129 11.52 3.57 0.60
N GLN A 130 10.21 3.39 0.74
CA GLN A 130 9.57 2.07 0.70
C GLN A 130 9.72 1.40 -0.67
N LEU A 131 9.50 2.14 -1.76
CA LEU A 131 9.70 1.61 -3.11
C LEU A 131 11.16 1.19 -3.31
N ARG A 132 12.12 2.02 -2.88
CA ARG A 132 13.55 1.71 -3.00
C ARG A 132 13.92 0.39 -2.33
N GLU A 133 13.42 0.13 -1.12
CA GLU A 133 13.65 -1.14 -0.43
C GLU A 133 12.92 -2.32 -1.11
N TRP A 134 11.77 -2.07 -1.72
CA TRP A 134 11.10 -3.09 -2.53
C TRP A 134 11.87 -3.44 -3.78
N LEU A 135 12.41 -2.49 -4.54
CA LEU A 135 13.20 -2.80 -5.73
C LEU A 135 14.35 -3.77 -5.41
N LYS A 136 15.02 -3.59 -4.26
CA LYS A 136 16.06 -4.51 -3.76
C LYS A 136 15.50 -5.90 -3.46
N THR A 137 14.30 -5.98 -2.90
CA THR A 137 13.64 -7.23 -2.52
C THR A 137 13.14 -7.99 -3.75
N LEU A 138 12.51 -7.29 -4.70
CA LEU A 138 12.00 -7.85 -5.96
C LEU A 138 13.12 -8.46 -6.80
N ARG A 139 14.29 -7.81 -6.85
CA ARG A 139 15.49 -8.37 -7.51
C ARG A 139 15.87 -9.75 -6.99
N LYS A 140 15.75 -10.00 -5.68
CA LYS A 140 16.04 -11.32 -5.08
C LYS A 140 15.02 -12.40 -5.45
N LYS A 141 13.82 -12.00 -5.89
CA LYS A 141 12.73 -12.89 -6.27
C LYS A 141 12.63 -13.16 -7.78
N ASN A 142 13.70 -12.90 -8.53
CA ASN A 142 13.74 -13.06 -9.99
C ASN A 142 12.72 -12.16 -10.72
N ALA A 143 12.49 -10.95 -10.18
CA ALA A 143 11.63 -9.96 -10.80
C ALA A 143 12.44 -8.80 -11.38
N SER A 144 12.02 -8.32 -12.55
CA SER A 144 12.52 -7.12 -13.19
C SER A 144 11.46 -6.03 -13.15
N VAL A 145 11.87 -4.81 -12.79
CA VAL A 145 10.97 -3.66 -12.75
C VAL A 145 11.30 -2.75 -13.93
N ILE A 146 10.28 -2.41 -14.72
CA ILE A 146 10.36 -1.43 -15.80
C ILE A 146 9.61 -0.18 -15.35
N PHE A 147 10.30 0.95 -15.38
CA PHE A 147 9.68 2.25 -15.24
C PHE A 147 9.41 2.82 -16.64
N ALA A 148 8.15 3.05 -16.96
CA ALA A 148 7.74 3.77 -18.14
C ALA A 148 7.46 5.24 -17.74
N THR A 149 8.18 6.16 -18.38
CA THR A 149 8.01 7.60 -18.23
C THR A 149 8.14 8.27 -19.60
N GLN A 150 7.37 9.31 -19.81
CA GLN A 150 7.43 10.19 -20.98
C GLN A 150 8.55 11.24 -20.85
N SER A 151 9.09 11.43 -19.65
CA SER A 151 10.09 12.47 -19.37
C SER A 151 11.18 11.96 -18.44
N LEU A 152 12.42 11.95 -18.94
CA LEU A 152 13.61 11.57 -18.18
C LEU A 152 14.01 12.62 -17.16
N SER A 153 13.66 13.90 -17.37
CA SER A 153 13.92 14.96 -16.37
C SER A 153 13.16 14.72 -15.08
N ASP A 154 12.06 13.97 -15.17
CA ASP A 154 11.25 13.66 -14.02
C ASP A 154 11.97 12.61 -13.12
N ILE A 155 12.82 11.76 -13.72
CA ILE A 155 13.76 10.88 -13.00
C ILE A 155 14.93 11.69 -12.40
N ASP A 156 15.43 12.71 -13.09
CA ASP A 156 16.67 13.45 -12.78
C ASP A 156 16.63 14.27 -11.46
N GLY A 157 15.48 14.34 -10.78
CA GLY A 157 15.34 14.93 -9.44
C GLY A 157 14.81 13.97 -8.36
N SER A 158 14.47 12.74 -8.73
CA SER A 158 13.72 11.84 -7.87
C SER A 158 14.59 11.14 -6.83
N ARG A 159 14.08 11.00 -5.60
CA ARG A 159 14.77 10.27 -4.51
C ARG A 159 15.07 8.81 -4.84
N ILE A 160 14.33 8.21 -5.77
CA ILE A 160 14.51 6.82 -6.19
C ILE A 160 15.48 6.65 -7.36
N ALA A 161 15.90 7.74 -8.03
CA ALA A 161 16.77 7.67 -9.21
C ALA A 161 18.05 6.83 -8.99
N PRO A 162 18.76 6.92 -7.85
CA PRO A 162 19.94 6.09 -7.62
C PRO A 162 19.64 4.58 -7.62
N ALA A 163 18.43 4.17 -7.22
CA ALA A 163 18.04 2.76 -7.18
C ALA A 163 17.60 2.21 -8.56
N ILE A 164 17.36 3.10 -9.53
CA ILE A 164 16.99 2.75 -10.90
C ILE A 164 18.24 2.66 -11.79
N VAL A 165 19.23 3.53 -11.55
CA VAL A 165 20.44 3.64 -12.37
C VAL A 165 21.51 2.58 -12.01
N GLU A 166 21.48 2.05 -10.79
CA GLU A 166 22.44 1.06 -10.27
C GLU A 166 22.13 -0.40 -10.63
#